data_AF-A0A5S9MUC9-F1
#
_entry.id   AF-A0A5S9MUC9-F1
#
_cell.length_a   1.000
_cell.length_b   1.000
_cell.length_c   1.000
_cell.angle_alpha   90.00
_cell.angle_beta   90.00
_cell.angle_gamma   90.00
#
_symmetry.space_group_name_H-M   'P 1'
#
loop_
_entity.id
_entity.type
_entity.pdbx_description
1 polymer ?
#
loop_
_entity_poly.entity_id
_entity_poly.type
_entity_poly.pdbx_seq_one_letter_code
_entity_poly.pdbx_strand_id
1 'polypeptide(L)'
;MSAVLGAFLSTWSNARQTFGQGAPAPGVVFDQSPQLTRLHSEVSSAKPDAVWSGGAANAYGTVNIGRANVIARMAELDQHLAAQVDRSAAIVTAGRQNLDSVRQWVVSAAAMVPPTALGEQMMLPIVEKGLGQVAGIVETSNAELNLVGAEIDRLAGEYTLLGGHTFKQGPAEAPPPTPDEEKRRRLDEILEKYRVREDPGGTHDFDAPAFLDWLNGEEIPTQQLTQTEIEMLLADPTRITTVMDIRDQATAAAKARFPPPNGSEIDNQTDAFRHAYGSALMTQEFGEEWTAVFTAAHEGREANYQSSESMDLYNNQVGRDIALANPDASPQELADLVQQSVSSGDMVVIGPDGKSLEWSDSTLPIGDSSLSSPGPAGAGAPLPSPYPSVGGS
;
A
#
# COMPACT_ATOMS: atom_id res chain seq x y z
N MET A 1 6.63 -42.44 -1.81
CA MET A 1 6.40 -41.06 -1.36
C MET A 1 7.20 -40.89 -0.08
N SER A 2 8.17 -39.97 -0.03
CA SER A 2 9.03 -39.82 1.15
C SER A 2 8.22 -39.30 2.34
N ALA A 3 8.63 -39.63 3.57
CA ALA A 3 7.95 -39.18 4.80
C ALA A 3 7.88 -37.65 4.90
N VAL A 4 8.90 -36.95 4.37
CA VAL A 4 9.02 -35.48 4.38
C VAL A 4 7.96 -34.83 3.48
N LEU A 5 7.71 -35.36 2.28
CA LEU A 5 6.64 -34.87 1.41
C LEU A 5 5.24 -35.13 2.00
N GLY A 6 5.07 -36.25 2.70
CA GLY A 6 3.83 -36.56 3.41
C GLY A 6 3.54 -35.55 4.52
N ALA A 7 4.56 -35.15 5.28
CA ALA A 7 4.44 -34.12 6.31
C ALA A 7 4.03 -32.76 5.71
N PHE A 8 4.66 -32.33 4.62
CA PHE A 8 4.27 -31.12 3.89
C PHE A 8 2.79 -31.13 3.50
N LEU A 9 2.32 -32.19 2.84
CA LEU A 9 0.93 -32.27 2.37
C LEU A 9 -0.08 -32.24 3.51
N SER A 10 0.27 -32.82 4.67
CA SER A 10 -0.56 -32.74 5.86
C SER A 10 -0.63 -31.31 6.40
N THR A 11 0.50 -30.61 6.51
CA THR A 11 0.54 -29.21 6.97
C THR A 11 -0.23 -28.30 6.03
N TRP A 12 0.01 -28.42 4.72
CA TRP A 12 -0.73 -27.71 3.69
C TRP A 12 -2.24 -27.96 3.81
N SER A 13 -2.67 -29.21 3.99
CA SER A 13 -4.09 -29.55 4.11
C SER A 13 -4.72 -28.89 5.34
N ASN A 14 -3.99 -28.86 6.46
CA ASN A 14 -4.47 -28.20 7.68
C ASN A 14 -4.60 -26.68 7.48
N ALA A 15 -3.58 -26.04 6.89
CA ALA A 15 -3.63 -24.63 6.54
C ALA A 15 -4.80 -24.34 5.58
N ARG A 16 -4.97 -25.14 4.53
CA ARG A 16 -6.05 -24.95 3.55
C ARG A 16 -7.46 -25.07 4.15
N GLN A 17 -7.62 -25.81 5.24
CA GLN A 17 -8.88 -25.94 5.98
C GLN A 17 -9.20 -24.71 6.84
N THR A 18 -8.22 -23.95 7.34
CA THR A 18 -8.49 -22.76 8.16
C THR A 18 -9.19 -21.65 7.37
N PHE A 19 -8.98 -21.62 6.04
CA PHE A 19 -9.67 -20.74 5.12
C PHE A 19 -11.13 -21.15 4.85
N GLY A 20 -11.61 -22.26 5.42
CA GLY A 20 -12.97 -22.75 5.22
C GLY A 20 -13.25 -23.32 3.82
N GLN A 21 -14.53 -23.55 3.53
CA GLN A 21 -15.03 -24.16 2.30
C GLN A 21 -16.18 -23.34 1.70
N GLY A 22 -16.43 -23.52 0.40
CA GLY A 22 -17.52 -22.83 -0.33
C GLY A 22 -17.20 -21.39 -0.70
N ALA A 23 -18.09 -20.75 -1.46
CA ALA A 23 -17.95 -19.34 -1.81
C ALA A 23 -18.15 -18.47 -0.55
N PRO A 24 -17.22 -17.55 -0.23
CA PRO A 24 -17.44 -16.59 0.85
C PRO A 24 -18.69 -15.72 0.58
N ALA A 25 -19.29 -15.20 1.65
CA ALA A 25 -20.48 -14.36 1.54
C ALA A 25 -20.11 -12.99 0.93
N PRO A 26 -20.91 -12.47 -0.02
CA PRO A 26 -20.67 -11.16 -0.61
C PRO A 26 -21.14 -10.03 0.33
N GLY A 27 -20.48 -8.89 0.23
CA GLY A 27 -20.75 -7.70 1.03
C GLY A 27 -22.06 -7.01 0.73
N VAL A 28 -22.61 -7.18 -0.48
CA VAL A 28 -23.88 -6.57 -0.93
C VAL A 28 -25.06 -6.78 0.04
N VAL A 29 -25.04 -7.84 0.86
CA VAL A 29 -26.08 -8.09 1.85
C VAL A 29 -26.09 -7.07 3.00
N PHE A 30 -25.00 -6.33 3.17
CA PHE A 30 -24.82 -5.27 4.16
C PHE A 30 -24.98 -3.85 3.57
N ASP A 31 -25.20 -3.73 2.25
CA ASP A 31 -25.39 -2.44 1.58
C ASP A 31 -26.88 -2.10 1.46
N GLN A 32 -27.39 -1.19 2.31
CA GLN A 32 -28.71 -0.56 2.13
C GLN A 32 -28.61 0.88 1.63
N SER A 33 -27.46 1.28 1.10
CA SER A 33 -27.23 2.62 0.57
C SER A 33 -28.21 3.04 -0.52
N PRO A 34 -28.75 2.16 -1.41
CA PRO A 34 -29.77 2.59 -2.37
C PRO A 34 -31.08 3.03 -1.70
N GLN A 35 -31.49 2.38 -0.62
CA GLN A 35 -32.66 2.71 0.17
C GLN A 35 -32.41 4.03 0.93
N LEU A 36 -31.24 4.15 1.56
CA LEU A 36 -30.85 5.34 2.32
C LEU A 36 -30.68 6.57 1.41
N THR A 37 -30.15 6.41 0.20
CA THR A 37 -30.02 7.49 -0.79
C THR A 37 -31.40 8.00 -1.23
N ARG A 38 -32.38 7.11 -1.42
CA ARG A 38 -33.77 7.52 -1.69
C ARG A 38 -34.37 8.28 -0.51
N LEU A 39 -34.19 7.77 0.71
CA LEU A 39 -34.66 8.43 1.92
C LEU A 39 -34.01 9.81 2.11
N HIS A 40 -32.71 9.95 1.81
CA HIS A 40 -31.99 11.22 1.81
C HIS A 40 -32.64 12.22 0.84
N SER A 41 -32.98 11.79 -0.38
CA SER A 41 -33.67 12.62 -1.36
C SER A 41 -35.05 13.06 -0.87
N GLU A 42 -35.84 12.14 -0.30
CA GLU A 42 -37.16 12.43 0.26
C GLU A 42 -37.08 13.46 1.40
N VAL A 43 -36.17 13.26 2.37
CA VAL A 43 -35.96 14.22 3.48
C VAL A 43 -35.46 15.56 2.95
N SER A 44 -34.51 15.57 2.03
CA SER A 44 -34.00 16.81 1.42
C SER A 44 -35.10 17.60 0.67
N SER A 45 -36.04 16.89 0.05
CA SER A 45 -37.16 17.50 -0.67
C SER A 45 -38.19 18.17 0.26
N ALA A 46 -38.25 17.74 1.53
CA ALA A 46 -39.17 18.30 2.53
C ALA A 46 -38.72 19.66 3.09
N LYS A 47 -37.64 20.26 2.57
CA LYS A 47 -37.15 21.57 3.02
C LYS A 47 -38.20 22.67 2.81
N PRO A 48 -38.23 23.71 3.66
CA PRO A 48 -39.11 24.86 3.46
C PRO A 48 -38.84 25.54 2.11
N ASP A 49 -39.90 26.08 1.52
CA ASP A 49 -39.89 26.75 0.23
C ASP A 49 -40.53 28.15 0.32
N ALA A 50 -40.85 28.75 -0.82
CA ALA A 50 -41.42 30.09 -0.87
C ALA A 50 -42.81 30.22 -0.21
N VAL A 51 -43.55 29.11 -0.04
CA VAL A 51 -44.89 29.15 0.60
C VAL A 51 -44.84 28.94 2.12
N TRP A 52 -43.73 28.39 2.64
CA TRP A 52 -43.50 28.25 4.08
C TRP A 52 -42.22 28.97 4.51
N SER A 53 -42.38 30.23 4.94
CA SER A 53 -41.28 31.11 5.35
C SER A 53 -41.42 31.63 6.78
N GLY A 54 -40.32 32.14 7.35
CA GLY A 54 -40.27 32.74 8.68
C GLY A 54 -39.43 31.94 9.68
N GLY A 55 -39.35 32.40 10.93
CA GLY A 55 -38.42 31.81 11.92
C GLY A 55 -38.62 30.31 12.16
N ALA A 56 -39.88 29.84 12.19
CA ALA A 56 -40.19 28.41 12.36
C ALA A 56 -39.80 27.56 11.13
N ALA A 57 -40.01 28.10 9.92
CA ALA A 57 -39.58 27.46 8.68
C ALA A 57 -38.05 27.33 8.65
N ASN A 58 -37.32 28.40 8.97
CA ASN A 58 -35.86 28.38 9.02
C ASN A 58 -35.33 27.34 10.02
N ALA A 59 -35.90 27.31 11.24
CA ALA A 59 -35.52 26.33 12.26
C ALA A 59 -35.77 24.88 11.82
N TYR A 60 -36.89 24.62 11.15
CA TYR A 60 -37.15 23.32 10.54
C TYR A 60 -36.11 22.99 9.45
N GLY A 61 -35.83 23.94 8.54
CA GLY A 61 -34.88 23.76 7.45
C GLY A 61 -33.49 23.35 7.95
N THR A 62 -32.98 24.00 9.00
CA THR A 62 -31.71 23.64 9.64
C THR A 62 -31.70 22.20 10.16
N VAL A 63 -32.76 21.78 10.86
CA VAL A 63 -32.87 20.41 11.39
C VAL A 63 -33.05 19.40 10.25
N ASN A 64 -33.79 19.76 9.20
CA ASN A 64 -34.02 18.90 8.04
C ASN A 64 -32.73 18.61 7.28
N ILE A 65 -31.88 19.62 7.08
CA ILE A 65 -30.53 19.45 6.50
C ILE A 65 -29.70 18.50 7.36
N GLY A 66 -29.69 18.69 8.69
CA GLY A 66 -28.98 17.80 9.59
C GLY A 66 -29.45 16.34 9.47
N ARG A 67 -30.75 16.11 9.38
CA ARG A 67 -31.33 14.76 9.18
C ARG A 67 -30.91 14.16 7.84
N ALA A 68 -30.98 14.93 6.77
CA ALA A 68 -30.53 14.52 5.44
C ALA A 68 -29.06 14.08 5.47
N ASN A 69 -28.18 14.89 6.07
CA ASN A 69 -26.75 14.58 6.17
C ASN A 69 -26.47 13.29 6.95
N VAL A 70 -27.21 13.04 8.05
CA VAL A 70 -27.09 11.78 8.80
C VAL A 70 -27.46 10.58 7.93
N ILE A 71 -28.56 10.65 7.18
CA ILE A 71 -29.00 9.56 6.29
C ILE A 71 -27.98 9.32 5.17
N ALA A 72 -27.43 10.40 4.59
CA ALA A 72 -26.37 10.30 3.60
C ALA A 72 -25.13 9.62 4.17
N ARG A 73 -24.70 10.01 5.38
CA ARG A 73 -23.55 9.37 6.05
C ARG A 73 -23.80 7.90 6.36
N MET A 74 -25.01 7.52 6.77
CA MET A 74 -25.37 6.11 6.95
C MET A 74 -25.26 5.33 5.63
N ALA A 75 -25.66 5.92 4.51
CA ALA A 75 -25.53 5.29 3.20
C ALA A 75 -24.07 5.02 2.82
N GLU A 76 -23.17 5.98 3.10
CA GLU A 76 -21.73 5.83 2.88
C GLU A 76 -21.14 4.73 3.76
N LEU A 77 -21.52 4.67 5.05
CA LEU A 77 -21.06 3.63 5.95
C LEU A 77 -21.51 2.23 5.52
N ASP A 78 -22.73 2.08 5.02
CA ASP A 78 -23.25 0.81 4.51
C ASP A 78 -22.43 0.31 3.30
N GLN A 79 -22.08 1.22 2.38
CA GLN A 79 -21.21 0.90 1.23
C GLN A 79 -19.82 0.46 1.70
N HIS A 80 -19.25 1.16 2.67
CA HIS A 80 -17.94 0.83 3.20
C HIS A 80 -17.94 -0.52 3.92
N LEU A 81 -18.98 -0.82 4.71
CA LEU A 81 -19.12 -2.12 5.37
C LEU A 81 -19.22 -3.26 4.36
N ALA A 82 -20.04 -3.08 3.31
CA ALA A 82 -20.14 -4.05 2.23
C ALA A 82 -18.77 -4.29 1.56
N ALA A 83 -18.05 -3.23 1.22
CA ALA A 83 -16.72 -3.33 0.62
C ALA A 83 -15.72 -4.10 1.50
N GLN A 84 -15.75 -3.91 2.83
CA GLN A 84 -14.88 -4.66 3.75
C GLN A 84 -15.22 -6.15 3.79
N VAL A 85 -16.50 -6.51 3.73
CA VAL A 85 -16.93 -7.91 3.66
C VAL A 85 -16.50 -8.56 2.34
N ASP A 86 -16.64 -7.85 1.21
CA ASP A 86 -16.12 -8.31 -0.08
C ASP A 86 -14.60 -8.48 -0.06
N ARG A 87 -13.88 -7.57 0.62
CA ARG A 87 -12.43 -7.70 0.80
C ARG A 87 -12.05 -8.95 1.62
N SER A 88 -12.76 -9.23 2.71
CA SER A 88 -12.57 -10.46 3.48
C SER A 88 -12.78 -11.71 2.63
N ALA A 89 -13.82 -11.71 1.79
CA ALA A 89 -14.11 -12.78 0.84
C ALA A 89 -12.97 -12.97 -0.19
N ALA A 90 -12.41 -11.87 -0.70
CA ALA A 90 -11.30 -11.89 -1.64
C ALA A 90 -10.03 -12.46 -1.00
N ILE A 91 -9.65 -12.02 0.21
CA ILE A 91 -8.49 -12.53 0.96
C ILE A 91 -8.60 -14.04 1.16
N VAL A 92 -9.77 -14.50 1.62
CA VAL A 92 -10.00 -15.93 1.81
C VAL A 92 -9.88 -16.70 0.49
N THR A 93 -10.38 -16.15 -0.61
CA THR A 93 -10.31 -16.80 -1.93
C THR A 93 -8.87 -16.85 -2.46
N ALA A 94 -8.12 -15.75 -2.34
CA ALA A 94 -6.74 -15.65 -2.77
C ALA A 94 -5.82 -16.58 -1.97
N GLY A 95 -5.92 -16.58 -0.63
CA GLY A 95 -5.13 -17.47 0.22
C GLY A 95 -5.34 -18.95 -0.12
N ARG A 96 -6.56 -19.34 -0.46
CA ARG A 96 -6.87 -20.70 -0.95
C ARG A 96 -6.16 -21.02 -2.27
N GLN A 97 -6.20 -20.11 -3.24
CA GLN A 97 -5.55 -20.29 -4.54
C GLN A 97 -4.02 -20.33 -4.41
N ASN A 98 -3.46 -19.47 -3.55
CA ASN A 98 -2.03 -19.42 -3.29
C ASN A 98 -1.55 -20.72 -2.62
N LEU A 99 -2.29 -21.22 -1.62
CA LEU A 99 -1.99 -22.52 -1.03
C LEU A 99 -2.05 -23.64 -2.07
N ASP A 100 -3.07 -23.66 -2.92
CA ASP A 100 -3.20 -24.68 -3.98
C ASP A 100 -1.99 -24.63 -4.95
N SER A 101 -1.52 -23.43 -5.31
CA SER A 101 -0.33 -23.21 -6.14
C SER A 101 0.96 -23.70 -5.48
N VAL A 102 1.17 -23.41 -4.18
CA VAL A 102 2.35 -23.88 -3.42
C VAL A 102 2.37 -25.40 -3.38
N ARG A 103 1.23 -26.05 -3.14
CA ARG A 103 1.14 -27.51 -3.20
C ARG A 103 1.51 -28.05 -4.57
N GLN A 104 1.00 -27.45 -5.65
CA GLN A 104 1.31 -27.89 -7.00
C GLN A 104 2.81 -27.77 -7.29
N TRP A 105 3.45 -26.68 -6.86
CA TRP A 105 4.89 -26.48 -7.00
C TRP A 105 5.68 -27.56 -6.24
N VAL A 106 5.42 -27.77 -4.95
CA VAL A 106 6.13 -28.78 -4.14
C VAL A 106 5.97 -30.18 -4.72
N VAL A 107 4.75 -30.57 -5.12
CA VAL A 107 4.48 -31.89 -5.70
C VAL A 107 5.22 -32.08 -7.03
N SER A 108 5.25 -31.04 -7.88
CA SER A 108 5.94 -31.09 -9.17
C SER A 108 7.46 -31.15 -9.00
N ALA A 109 8.02 -30.33 -8.09
CA ALA A 109 9.44 -30.33 -7.77
C ALA A 109 9.87 -31.68 -7.17
N ALA A 110 9.08 -32.23 -6.24
CA ALA A 110 9.34 -33.54 -5.65
C ALA A 110 9.30 -34.69 -6.66
N ALA A 111 8.47 -34.60 -7.71
CA ALA A 111 8.40 -35.60 -8.77
C ALA A 111 9.65 -35.65 -9.65
N MET A 112 10.42 -34.57 -9.71
CA MET A 112 11.69 -34.49 -10.46
C MET A 112 12.88 -35.06 -9.69
N VAL A 113 12.70 -35.38 -8.40
CA VAL A 113 13.78 -35.86 -7.53
C VAL A 113 14.04 -37.36 -7.77
N PRO A 114 15.29 -37.77 -8.10
CA PRO A 114 15.64 -39.18 -8.29
C PRO A 114 15.49 -40.01 -7.00
N PRO A 115 15.09 -41.31 -7.08
CA PRO A 115 14.98 -42.17 -5.90
C PRO A 115 16.35 -42.71 -5.45
N THR A 116 17.24 -41.81 -5.05
CA THR A 116 18.60 -42.10 -4.56
C THR A 116 18.83 -41.39 -3.23
N ALA A 117 19.90 -41.76 -2.50
CA ALA A 117 20.27 -41.08 -1.25
C ALA A 117 20.54 -39.57 -1.45
N LEU A 118 21.07 -39.17 -2.61
CA LEU A 118 21.23 -37.76 -2.99
C LEU A 118 19.87 -37.09 -3.24
N GLY A 119 18.92 -37.80 -3.88
CA GLY A 119 17.56 -37.31 -4.04
C GLY A 119 16.83 -37.10 -2.71
N GLU A 120 17.01 -38.00 -1.73
CA GLU A 120 16.46 -37.79 -0.39
C GLU A 120 16.99 -36.51 0.27
N GLN A 121 18.26 -36.15 0.04
CA GLN A 121 18.82 -34.88 0.52
C GLN A 121 18.24 -33.66 -0.21
N MET A 122 17.92 -33.78 -1.51
CA MET A 122 17.30 -32.70 -2.30
C MET A 122 15.83 -32.45 -1.94
N MET A 123 15.13 -33.42 -1.35
CA MET A 123 13.73 -33.26 -0.92
C MET A 123 13.53 -32.28 0.24
N LEU A 124 14.52 -32.18 1.14
CA LEU A 124 14.45 -31.33 2.32
C LEU A 124 14.29 -29.83 1.98
N PRO A 125 15.18 -29.21 1.19
CA PRO A 125 15.05 -27.79 0.88
C PRO A 125 13.77 -27.45 0.07
N ILE A 126 13.27 -28.37 -0.76
CA ILE A 126 12.00 -28.19 -1.48
C ILE A 126 10.83 -28.11 -0.49
N VAL A 127 10.78 -29.02 0.48
CA VAL A 127 9.73 -29.05 1.49
C VAL A 127 9.85 -27.90 2.48
N GLU A 128 11.06 -27.54 2.90
CA GLU A 128 11.30 -26.37 3.77
C GLU A 128 10.80 -25.08 3.11
N LYS A 129 11.14 -24.84 1.83
CA LYS A 129 10.61 -23.69 1.08
C LYS A 129 9.08 -23.72 1.00
N GLY A 130 8.49 -24.87 0.67
CA GLY A 130 7.03 -25.01 0.60
C GLY A 130 6.33 -24.76 1.93
N LEU A 131 6.90 -25.25 3.05
CA LEU A 131 6.36 -24.99 4.39
C LEU A 131 6.47 -23.51 4.78
N GLY A 132 7.59 -22.87 4.44
CA GLY A 132 7.76 -21.42 4.61
C GLY A 132 6.69 -20.64 3.85
N GLN A 133 6.44 -20.97 2.58
CA GLN A 133 5.37 -20.34 1.81
C GLN A 133 3.97 -20.61 2.36
N VAL A 134 3.69 -21.78 2.90
CA VAL A 134 2.40 -22.08 3.54
C VAL A 134 2.19 -21.23 4.80
N ALA A 135 3.20 -21.17 5.68
CA ALA A 135 3.17 -20.30 6.86
C ALA A 135 2.96 -18.84 6.44
N GLY A 136 3.75 -18.42 5.46
CA GLY A 136 3.74 -17.12 4.83
C GLY A 136 2.50 -16.77 3.99
N ILE A 137 1.50 -17.63 3.89
CA ILE A 137 0.18 -17.28 3.33
C ILE A 137 -0.84 -17.14 4.47
N VAL A 138 -0.71 -18.00 5.48
CA VAL A 138 -1.60 -18.02 6.64
C VAL A 138 -1.39 -16.77 7.49
N GLU A 139 -0.14 -16.37 7.73
CA GLU A 139 0.20 -15.20 8.54
C GLU A 139 -0.27 -13.89 7.85
N THR A 140 -0.08 -13.76 6.53
CA THR A 140 -0.51 -12.64 5.68
C THR A 140 -2.01 -12.52 5.74
N SER A 141 -2.70 -13.61 5.43
CA SER A 141 -4.17 -13.62 5.35
C SER A 141 -4.77 -13.29 6.72
N ASN A 142 -4.16 -13.75 7.81
CA ASN A 142 -4.58 -13.39 9.16
C ASN A 142 -4.35 -11.91 9.45
N ALA A 143 -3.19 -11.35 9.06
CA ALA A 143 -2.91 -9.93 9.23
C ALA A 143 -3.92 -9.07 8.45
N GLU A 144 -4.17 -9.40 7.19
CA GLU A 144 -5.15 -8.69 6.35
C GLU A 144 -6.58 -8.81 6.89
N LEU A 145 -6.99 -10.00 7.34
CA LEU A 145 -8.31 -10.19 7.96
C LEU A 145 -8.44 -9.43 9.29
N ASN A 146 -7.36 -9.30 10.06
CA ASN A 146 -7.36 -8.46 11.26
C ASN A 146 -7.51 -6.97 10.92
N LEU A 147 -6.90 -6.50 9.82
CA LEU A 147 -7.10 -5.14 9.33
C LEU A 147 -8.54 -4.88 8.91
N VAL A 148 -9.15 -5.83 8.19
CA VAL A 148 -10.58 -5.78 7.84
C VAL A 148 -11.43 -5.73 9.11
N GLY A 149 -11.12 -6.55 10.12
CA GLY A 149 -11.80 -6.52 11.41
C GLY A 149 -11.70 -5.17 12.12
N ALA A 150 -10.50 -4.58 12.18
CA ALA A 150 -10.29 -3.26 12.78
C ALA A 150 -11.06 -2.14 12.05
N GLU A 151 -11.15 -2.21 10.71
CA GLU A 151 -11.94 -1.25 9.93
C GLU A 151 -13.44 -1.43 10.19
N ILE A 152 -13.93 -2.67 10.28
CA ILE A 152 -15.33 -2.93 10.67
C ILE A 152 -15.63 -2.38 12.07
N ASP A 153 -14.72 -2.53 13.03
CA ASP A 153 -14.86 -1.93 14.38
C ASP A 153 -14.86 -0.40 14.33
N ARG A 154 -14.01 0.20 13.50
CA ARG A 154 -13.99 1.65 13.26
C ARG A 154 -15.31 2.14 12.69
N LEU A 155 -15.85 1.45 11.67
CA LEU A 155 -17.16 1.73 11.08
C LEU A 155 -18.28 1.59 12.13
N ALA A 156 -18.23 0.57 12.98
CA ALA A 156 -19.18 0.41 14.09
C ALA A 156 -19.13 1.59 15.08
N GLY A 157 -17.94 2.14 15.33
CA GLY A 157 -17.75 3.38 16.06
C GLY A 157 -18.42 4.58 15.39
N GLU A 158 -18.29 4.72 14.08
CA GLU A 158 -18.94 5.77 13.30
C GLU A 158 -20.47 5.67 13.34
N TYR A 159 -21.04 4.47 13.18
CA TYR A 159 -22.48 4.24 13.35
C TYR A 159 -22.96 4.65 14.75
N THR A 160 -22.17 4.35 15.79
CA THR A 160 -22.49 4.72 17.17
C THR A 160 -22.51 6.23 17.37
N LEU A 161 -21.54 6.95 16.78
CA LEU A 161 -21.48 8.41 16.83
C LEU A 161 -22.70 9.06 16.16
N LEU A 162 -23.12 8.54 15.00
CA LEU A 162 -24.33 8.99 14.31
C LEU A 162 -25.59 8.77 15.14
N GLY A 163 -25.71 7.61 15.81
CA GLY A 163 -26.85 7.30 16.69
C GLY A 163 -26.94 8.21 17.92
N GLY A 164 -25.82 8.80 18.36
CA GLY A 164 -25.74 9.75 19.48
C GLY A 164 -26.07 11.21 19.14
N HIS A 165 -26.27 11.55 17.86
CA HIS A 165 -26.52 12.94 17.46
C HIS A 165 -27.91 13.41 17.88
N THR A 166 -27.95 14.40 18.79
CA THR A 166 -29.17 15.18 19.07
C THR A 166 -29.15 16.44 18.21
N PHE A 167 -30.18 16.65 17.39
CA PHE A 167 -30.34 17.86 16.57
C PHE A 167 -30.67 19.07 17.48
N LYS A 168 -29.64 19.63 18.14
CA LYS A 168 -29.73 20.91 18.85
C LYS A 168 -29.20 22.03 17.95
N GLN A 169 -29.77 23.23 18.09
CA GLN A 169 -29.31 24.43 17.39
C GLN A 169 -27.84 24.70 17.75
N GLY A 170 -26.94 24.59 16.76
CA GLY A 170 -25.51 24.87 16.90
C GLY A 170 -25.15 26.29 16.44
N PRO A 171 -24.07 26.90 16.98
CA PRO A 171 -23.63 28.25 16.60
C PRO A 171 -22.96 28.25 15.22
N ALA A 172 -22.78 29.46 14.68
CA ALA A 172 -22.31 29.72 13.32
C ALA A 172 -20.98 29.05 12.97
N GLU A 173 -20.92 28.54 11.75
CA GLU A 173 -19.83 27.84 11.06
C GLU A 173 -18.54 28.70 11.01
N ALA A 174 -17.38 28.09 11.27
CA ALA A 174 -16.09 28.72 11.00
C ALA A 174 -15.87 28.84 9.48
N PRO A 175 -15.15 29.86 8.99
CA PRO A 175 -14.87 29.98 7.56
C PRO A 175 -14.07 28.77 7.04
N PRO A 176 -14.26 28.39 5.76
CA PRO A 176 -13.51 27.31 5.15
C PRO A 176 -12.00 27.62 5.14
N PRO A 177 -11.13 26.59 5.20
CA PRO A 177 -9.69 26.77 5.15
C PRO A 177 -9.28 27.42 3.82
N THR A 178 -8.22 28.23 3.88
CA THR A 178 -7.59 28.83 2.70
C THR A 178 -6.84 27.77 1.88
N PRO A 179 -6.59 27.98 0.57
CA PRO A 179 -5.83 27.03 -0.25
C PRO A 179 -4.45 26.67 0.32
N ASP A 180 -3.76 27.62 0.96
CA ASP A 180 -2.46 27.38 1.58
C ASP A 180 -2.58 26.50 2.83
N GLU A 181 -3.64 26.68 3.63
CA GLU A 181 -3.94 25.80 4.77
C GLU A 181 -4.30 24.39 4.31
N GLU A 182 -4.98 24.25 3.17
CA GLU A 182 -5.25 22.93 2.58
C GLU A 182 -3.99 22.24 2.07
N LYS A 183 -3.11 22.97 1.38
CA LYS A 183 -1.79 22.45 0.95
C LYS A 183 -0.95 22.00 2.14
N ARG A 184 -0.90 22.81 3.21
CA ARG A 184 -0.18 22.47 4.44
C ARG A 184 -0.75 21.21 5.10
N ARG A 185 -2.08 21.16 5.26
CA ARG A 185 -2.80 20.00 5.79
C ARG A 185 -2.51 18.74 5.00
N ARG A 186 -2.38 18.83 3.67
CA ARG A 186 -2.06 17.69 2.81
C ARG A 186 -0.62 17.20 3.02
N LEU A 187 0.35 18.10 3.18
CA LEU A 187 1.73 17.71 3.52
C LEU A 187 1.80 17.02 4.88
N ASP A 188 1.08 17.54 5.89
CA ASP A 188 0.99 16.91 7.21
C ASP A 188 0.33 15.52 7.13
N GLU A 189 -0.72 15.38 6.31
CA GLU A 189 -1.38 14.10 6.07
C GLU A 189 -0.45 13.09 5.38
N ILE A 190 0.35 13.53 4.40
CA ILE A 190 1.34 12.68 3.73
C ILE A 190 2.37 12.21 4.75
N LEU A 191 2.96 13.14 5.49
CA LEU A 191 3.93 12.84 6.53
C LEU A 191 3.35 11.87 7.58
N GLU A 192 2.08 12.00 7.97
CA GLU A 192 1.47 11.11 8.95
C GLU A 192 1.21 9.70 8.39
N LYS A 193 0.65 9.59 7.18
CA LYS A 193 0.10 8.34 6.64
C LYS A 193 1.08 7.50 5.83
N TYR A 194 2.05 8.13 5.16
CA TYR A 194 3.01 7.42 4.31
C TYR A 194 4.14 6.86 5.17
N ARG A 195 3.88 5.75 5.83
CA ARG A 195 4.86 5.01 6.64
C ARG A 195 4.64 3.53 6.50
N VAL A 196 5.70 2.76 6.69
CA VAL A 196 5.67 1.31 6.70
C VAL A 196 6.31 0.80 7.98
N ARG A 197 6.07 -0.47 8.31
CA ARG A 197 6.80 -1.09 9.41
C ARG A 197 8.21 -1.40 8.91
N GLU A 198 9.20 -1.31 9.80
CA GLU A 198 10.50 -1.91 9.56
C GLU A 198 10.33 -3.37 9.11
N ASP A 199 11.08 -3.76 8.09
CA ASP A 199 11.07 -5.11 7.55
C ASP A 199 11.46 -6.11 8.66
N PRO A 200 10.64 -7.14 8.93
CA PRO A 200 10.82 -8.05 10.06
C PRO A 200 12.09 -8.90 9.95
N GLY A 201 12.61 -9.09 8.75
CA GLY A 201 13.86 -9.80 8.50
C GLY A 201 15.09 -8.88 8.44
N GLY A 202 14.90 -7.56 8.50
CA GLY A 202 15.98 -6.57 8.44
C GLY A 202 16.57 -6.41 7.03
N THR A 203 17.67 -5.65 6.94
CA THR A 203 18.39 -5.37 5.69
C THR A 203 19.62 -6.26 5.57
N HIS A 204 19.85 -6.84 4.39
CA HIS A 204 20.96 -7.74 4.10
C HIS A 204 21.73 -7.28 2.87
N ASP A 205 23.05 -7.54 2.89
CA ASP A 205 23.88 -7.45 1.69
C ASP A 205 23.52 -8.63 0.77
N PHE A 206 22.72 -8.36 -0.26
CA PHE A 206 22.35 -9.33 -1.28
C PHE A 206 23.43 -9.37 -2.38
N ASP A 207 24.18 -10.47 -2.40
CA ASP A 207 25.14 -10.80 -3.45
C ASP A 207 24.40 -11.45 -4.64
N ALA A 208 23.68 -10.61 -5.40
CA ALA A 208 23.07 -10.99 -6.68
C ALA A 208 24.09 -11.65 -7.65
N PRO A 209 25.38 -11.24 -7.71
CA PRO A 209 26.41 -11.95 -8.46
C PRO A 209 26.59 -13.41 -8.08
N ALA A 210 26.70 -13.76 -6.80
CA ALA A 210 26.85 -15.17 -6.42
C ALA A 210 25.63 -16.02 -6.84
N PHE A 211 24.45 -15.41 -6.86
CA PHE A 211 23.20 -16.04 -7.29
C PHE A 211 23.08 -16.12 -8.84
N LEU A 212 23.56 -15.12 -9.57
CA LEU A 212 23.52 -15.05 -11.05
C LEU A 212 24.74 -15.69 -11.73
N ASP A 213 25.89 -15.80 -11.06
CA ASP A 213 27.06 -16.60 -11.47
C ASP A 213 26.73 -18.10 -11.53
N TRP A 214 25.76 -18.55 -10.72
CA TRP A 214 25.16 -19.88 -10.84
C TRP A 214 24.25 -20.00 -12.09
N LEU A 215 23.74 -18.90 -12.63
CA LEU A 215 22.73 -18.89 -13.69
C LEU A 215 23.19 -18.45 -15.08
N ASN A 216 24.15 -17.53 -15.28
CA ASN A 216 24.78 -17.22 -16.59
C ASN A 216 25.90 -16.14 -16.62
N GLY A 217 26.38 -15.60 -15.49
CA GLY A 217 27.63 -14.82 -15.42
C GLY A 217 27.62 -13.41 -16.04
N GLU A 218 27.31 -12.41 -15.22
CA GLU A 218 27.75 -11.01 -15.35
C GLU A 218 27.98 -10.43 -13.94
N GLU A 219 29.00 -9.57 -13.78
CA GLU A 219 29.36 -8.94 -12.50
C GLU A 219 28.36 -7.82 -12.14
N ILE A 220 27.62 -7.99 -11.04
CA ILE A 220 26.73 -6.97 -10.45
C ILE A 220 27.31 -6.50 -9.10
N PRO A 221 27.18 -5.24 -8.67
CA PRO A 221 27.62 -4.85 -7.32
C PRO A 221 26.63 -5.32 -6.24
N THR A 222 27.14 -5.74 -5.07
CA THR A 222 26.35 -6.07 -3.86
C THR A 222 25.38 -4.95 -3.51
N GLN A 223 24.13 -5.31 -3.18
CA GLN A 223 23.07 -4.37 -2.84
C GLN A 223 22.54 -4.61 -1.45
N GLN A 224 22.27 -3.54 -0.70
CA GLN A 224 21.45 -3.65 0.51
C GLN A 224 19.99 -3.74 0.09
N LEU A 225 19.38 -4.87 0.40
CA LEU A 225 17.96 -5.13 0.21
C LEU A 225 17.37 -5.63 1.53
N THR A 226 16.13 -5.25 1.79
CA THR A 226 15.35 -5.84 2.88
C THR A 226 15.06 -7.31 2.62
N GLN A 227 14.78 -8.08 3.69
CA GLN A 227 14.44 -9.50 3.56
C GLN A 227 13.21 -9.70 2.66
N THR A 228 12.17 -8.85 2.77
CA THR A 228 10.99 -8.93 1.88
C THR A 228 11.38 -8.69 0.41
N GLU A 229 12.23 -7.70 0.10
CA GLU A 229 12.73 -7.48 -1.27
C GLU A 229 13.45 -8.72 -1.81
N ILE A 230 14.33 -9.34 -1.00
CA ILE A 230 15.04 -10.56 -1.37
C ILE A 230 14.05 -11.70 -1.64
N GLU A 231 13.06 -11.90 -0.78
CA GLU A 231 12.05 -12.96 -0.95
C GLU A 231 11.21 -12.75 -2.22
N MET A 232 10.80 -11.52 -2.49
CA MET A 232 10.06 -11.17 -3.71
C MET A 232 10.89 -11.41 -4.97
N LEU A 233 12.18 -11.06 -4.96
CA LEU A 233 13.09 -11.32 -6.08
C LEU A 233 13.39 -12.82 -6.25
N LEU A 234 13.52 -13.58 -5.15
CA LEU A 234 13.75 -15.03 -5.21
C LEU A 234 12.50 -15.84 -5.56
N ALA A 235 11.30 -15.26 -5.42
CA ALA A 235 10.06 -15.85 -5.89
C ALA A 235 10.01 -15.92 -7.43
N ASP A 236 10.57 -14.92 -8.10
CA ASP A 236 10.77 -14.88 -9.56
C ASP A 236 12.13 -14.25 -9.91
N PRO A 237 13.21 -15.05 -9.92
CA PRO A 237 14.56 -14.54 -10.12
C PRO A 237 14.82 -13.87 -11.47
N THR A 238 13.93 -14.06 -12.45
CA THR A 238 14.03 -13.40 -13.76
C THR A 238 13.85 -11.88 -13.65
N ARG A 239 13.26 -11.39 -12.54
CA ARG A 239 13.05 -9.97 -12.27
C ARG A 239 14.30 -9.26 -11.78
N ILE A 240 15.30 -9.98 -11.26
CA ILE A 240 16.48 -9.38 -10.62
C ILE A 240 17.20 -8.44 -11.58
N THR A 241 17.49 -8.90 -12.80
CA THR A 241 18.18 -8.09 -13.81
C THR A 241 17.35 -6.87 -14.21
N THR A 242 16.05 -7.06 -14.42
CA THR A 242 15.15 -5.97 -14.83
C THR A 242 15.00 -4.90 -13.74
N VAL A 243 14.90 -5.29 -12.46
CA VAL A 243 14.85 -4.34 -11.33
C VAL A 243 16.14 -3.53 -11.23
N MET A 244 17.30 -4.17 -11.44
CA MET A 244 18.60 -3.47 -11.43
C MET A 244 18.70 -2.49 -12.62
N ASP A 245 18.29 -2.91 -13.81
CA ASP A 245 18.26 -2.04 -15.00
C ASP A 245 17.33 -0.84 -14.81
N ILE A 246 16.14 -1.06 -14.24
CA ILE A 246 15.18 0.02 -13.92
C ILE A 246 15.79 1.01 -12.95
N ARG A 247 16.47 0.53 -11.90
CA ARG A 247 17.12 1.41 -10.91
C ARG A 247 18.23 2.25 -11.53
N ASP A 248 19.08 1.63 -12.35
CA ASP A 248 20.18 2.33 -13.02
C ASP A 248 19.64 3.35 -14.02
N GLN A 249 18.60 2.99 -14.77
CA GLN A 249 17.87 3.89 -15.67
C GLN A 249 17.24 5.06 -14.91
N ALA A 250 16.57 4.81 -13.78
CA ALA A 250 15.94 5.85 -12.97
C ALA A 250 16.97 6.79 -12.36
N THR A 251 18.07 6.25 -11.86
CA THR A 251 19.19 7.01 -11.30
C THR A 251 19.85 7.90 -12.37
N ALA A 252 20.11 7.38 -13.55
CA ALA A 252 20.69 8.15 -14.65
C ALA A 252 19.74 9.27 -15.11
N ALA A 253 18.46 8.97 -15.28
CA ALA A 253 17.45 9.94 -15.69
C ALA A 253 17.23 11.05 -14.64
N ALA A 254 17.23 10.70 -13.35
CA ALA A 254 17.12 11.64 -12.24
C ALA A 254 18.23 12.70 -12.29
N LYS A 255 19.50 12.25 -12.35
CA LYS A 255 20.65 13.17 -12.40
C LYS A 255 20.65 14.05 -13.65
N ALA A 256 20.17 13.53 -14.78
CA ALA A 256 20.11 14.28 -16.03
C ALA A 256 19.02 15.37 -16.01
N ARG A 257 17.84 15.08 -15.46
CA ARG A 257 16.68 15.98 -15.47
C ARG A 257 16.65 16.95 -14.28
N PHE A 258 17.11 16.48 -13.12
CA PHE A 258 17.24 17.24 -11.90
C PHE A 258 18.67 17.09 -11.37
N PRO A 259 19.65 17.84 -11.91
CA PRO A 259 21.03 17.78 -11.45
C PRO A 259 21.12 18.10 -9.95
N PRO A 260 21.78 17.25 -9.14
CA PRO A 260 21.74 17.32 -7.69
C PRO A 260 22.33 18.64 -7.17
N PRO A 261 21.59 19.42 -6.35
CA PRO A 261 22.10 20.64 -5.76
C PRO A 261 23.27 20.31 -4.82
N ASN A 262 24.40 20.97 -5.01
CA ASN A 262 25.65 20.75 -4.25
C ASN A 262 26.16 19.29 -4.27
N GLY A 263 25.72 18.49 -5.24
CA GLY A 263 26.09 17.07 -5.35
C GLY A 263 25.31 16.12 -4.45
N SER A 264 24.31 16.60 -3.69
CA SER A 264 23.42 15.73 -2.91
C SER A 264 22.27 15.22 -3.78
N GLU A 265 22.04 13.92 -3.82
CA GLU A 265 20.96 13.26 -4.57
C GLU A 265 19.81 12.77 -3.69
N ILE A 266 19.86 13.12 -2.39
CA ILE A 266 18.95 12.65 -1.35
C ILE A 266 18.06 13.83 -0.93
N ASP A 267 16.82 13.55 -0.52
CA ASP A 267 15.85 14.47 0.07
C ASP A 267 15.27 15.55 -0.87
N ASN A 268 15.69 15.56 -2.14
CA ASN A 268 15.43 16.63 -3.11
C ASN A 268 14.73 16.16 -4.38
N GLN A 269 14.60 17.03 -5.38
CA GLN A 269 13.93 16.73 -6.64
C GLN A 269 14.59 15.59 -7.44
N THR A 270 15.92 15.42 -7.32
CA THR A 270 16.62 14.26 -7.90
C THR A 270 16.11 12.96 -7.28
N ASP A 271 15.93 12.95 -5.97
CA ASP A 271 15.41 11.81 -5.21
C ASP A 271 13.95 11.52 -5.56
N ALA A 272 13.10 12.53 -5.47
CA ALA A 272 11.68 12.44 -5.79
C ALA A 272 11.43 11.89 -7.21
N PHE A 273 12.22 12.36 -8.19
CA PHE A 273 12.16 11.84 -9.55
C PHE A 273 12.60 10.37 -9.62
N ARG A 274 13.72 10.00 -8.97
CA ARG A 274 14.26 8.63 -9.00
C ARG A 274 13.24 7.63 -8.46
N HIS A 275 12.62 7.92 -7.32
CA HIS A 275 11.60 7.07 -6.70
C HIS A 275 10.38 6.92 -7.61
N ALA A 276 9.81 8.04 -8.08
CA ALA A 276 8.63 8.00 -8.92
C ALA A 276 8.84 7.32 -10.27
N TYR A 277 9.95 7.63 -10.95
CA TYR A 277 10.22 7.03 -12.26
C TYR A 277 10.58 5.55 -12.15
N GLY A 278 11.35 5.16 -11.13
CA GLY A 278 11.61 3.74 -10.83
C GLY A 278 10.32 2.98 -10.53
N SER A 279 9.44 3.54 -9.70
CA SER A 279 8.13 2.96 -9.37
C SER A 279 7.21 2.87 -10.59
N ALA A 280 7.22 3.87 -11.47
CA ALA A 280 6.45 3.84 -12.72
C ALA A 280 6.89 2.70 -13.66
N LEU A 281 8.21 2.56 -13.87
CA LEU A 281 8.77 1.48 -14.71
C LEU A 281 8.48 0.10 -14.13
N MET A 282 8.68 -0.08 -12.81
CA MET A 282 8.34 -1.33 -12.13
C MET A 282 6.85 -1.65 -12.25
N THR A 283 5.97 -0.64 -12.19
CA THR A 283 4.52 -0.84 -12.29
C THR A 283 4.12 -1.31 -13.69
N GLN A 284 4.70 -0.75 -14.75
CA GLN A 284 4.46 -1.24 -16.11
C GLN A 284 4.96 -2.68 -16.31
N GLU A 285 6.11 -3.02 -15.74
CA GLU A 285 6.74 -4.34 -15.94
C GLU A 285 6.10 -5.44 -15.07
N PHE A 286 5.81 -5.16 -13.80
CA PHE A 286 5.44 -6.16 -12.80
C PHE A 286 4.02 -5.99 -12.22
N GLY A 287 3.34 -4.88 -12.54
CA GLY A 287 2.02 -4.53 -12.02
C GLY A 287 2.07 -3.78 -10.68
N GLU A 288 1.03 -2.99 -10.43
CA GLU A 288 0.95 -2.06 -9.29
C GLU A 288 1.03 -2.75 -7.94
N GLU A 289 0.33 -3.87 -7.74
CA GLU A 289 0.32 -4.61 -6.48
C GLU A 289 1.74 -5.08 -6.11
N TRP A 290 2.47 -5.67 -7.07
CA TRP A 290 3.84 -6.11 -6.84
C TRP A 290 4.76 -4.93 -6.54
N THR A 291 4.65 -3.85 -7.31
CA THR A 291 5.49 -2.66 -7.11
C THR A 291 5.22 -1.98 -5.77
N ALA A 292 3.96 -1.87 -5.36
CA ALA A 292 3.59 -1.28 -4.08
C ALA A 292 4.24 -2.02 -2.92
N VAL A 293 4.19 -3.35 -2.91
CA VAL A 293 4.84 -4.18 -1.86
C VAL A 293 6.37 -4.03 -1.93
N PHE A 294 6.96 -4.11 -3.13
CA PHE A 294 8.42 -4.05 -3.29
C PHE A 294 8.99 -2.71 -2.83
N THR A 295 8.40 -1.59 -3.26
CA THR A 295 8.86 -0.27 -2.84
C THR A 295 8.58 0.00 -1.36
N ALA A 296 7.47 -0.52 -0.82
CA ALA A 296 7.20 -0.41 0.60
C ALA A 296 8.26 -1.16 1.43
N ALA A 297 8.65 -2.35 1.00
CA ALA A 297 9.74 -3.09 1.62
C ALA A 297 11.05 -2.30 1.60
N HIS A 298 11.38 -1.68 0.46
CA HIS A 298 12.55 -0.81 0.33
C HIS A 298 12.59 0.33 1.37
N GLU A 299 11.45 1.03 1.55
CA GLU A 299 11.37 2.14 2.50
C GLU A 299 11.31 1.68 3.97
N GLY A 300 10.95 0.42 4.20
CA GLY A 300 10.90 -0.25 5.51
C GLY A 300 12.26 -0.71 6.04
N ARG A 301 13.38 -0.18 5.54
CA ARG A 301 14.71 -0.48 6.09
C ARG A 301 14.89 0.05 7.52
N GLU A 302 15.79 -0.58 8.27
CA GLU A 302 16.07 -0.21 9.66
C GLU A 302 16.54 1.24 9.79
N ALA A 303 16.04 1.94 10.83
CA ALA A 303 16.43 3.32 11.15
C ALA A 303 16.23 4.34 10.02
N ASN A 304 15.28 4.09 9.10
CA ASN A 304 14.91 5.08 8.09
C ASN A 304 14.32 6.33 8.77
N TYR A 305 14.71 7.51 8.29
CA TYR A 305 14.23 8.78 8.83
C TYR A 305 12.78 9.00 8.40
N GLN A 306 11.92 9.34 9.36
CA GLN A 306 10.48 9.44 9.16
C GLN A 306 10.09 10.34 7.98
N SER A 307 10.77 11.47 7.78
CA SER A 307 10.45 12.41 6.71
C SER A 307 10.88 11.90 5.33
N SER A 308 12.05 11.24 5.22
CA SER A 308 12.51 10.58 3.99
C SER A 308 11.59 9.41 3.63
N GLU A 309 11.29 8.52 4.57
CA GLU A 309 10.34 7.41 4.35
C GLU A 309 9.00 7.91 3.78
N SER A 310 8.44 8.98 4.36
CA SER A 310 7.16 9.52 3.90
C SER A 310 7.25 10.15 2.52
N MET A 311 8.36 10.83 2.23
CA MET A 311 8.64 11.43 0.92
C MET A 311 8.73 10.34 -0.16
N ASP A 312 9.54 9.32 0.09
CA ASP A 312 9.85 8.25 -0.85
C ASP A 312 8.61 7.40 -1.14
N LEU A 313 7.87 7.01 -0.10
CA LEU A 313 6.59 6.32 -0.24
C LEU A 313 5.57 7.16 -1.02
N TYR A 314 5.44 8.46 -0.77
CA TYR A 314 4.51 9.29 -1.54
C TYR A 314 4.91 9.36 -3.02
N ASN A 315 6.18 9.64 -3.29
CA ASN A 315 6.69 9.79 -4.64
C ASN A 315 6.62 8.46 -5.43
N ASN A 316 6.86 7.33 -4.77
CA ASN A 316 6.61 5.99 -5.32
C ASN A 316 5.14 5.82 -5.75
N GLN A 317 4.16 6.20 -4.91
CA GLN A 317 2.73 6.11 -5.26
C GLN A 317 2.40 6.94 -6.50
N VAL A 318 2.88 8.19 -6.57
CA VAL A 318 2.65 9.03 -7.75
C VAL A 318 3.22 8.40 -9.01
N GLY A 319 4.40 7.76 -8.91
CA GLY A 319 4.97 6.97 -9.99
C GLY A 319 4.05 5.86 -10.50
N ARG A 320 3.48 5.07 -9.57
CA ARG A 320 2.52 4.01 -9.92
C ARG A 320 1.26 4.57 -10.58
N ASP A 321 0.72 5.67 -10.05
CA ASP A 321 -0.46 6.33 -10.61
C ASP A 321 -0.22 6.82 -12.06
N ILE A 322 0.97 7.37 -12.32
CA ILE A 322 1.38 7.79 -13.67
C ILE A 322 1.44 6.58 -14.61
N ALA A 323 2.03 5.46 -14.18
CA ALA A 323 2.11 4.25 -15.00
C ALA A 323 0.72 3.65 -15.28
N LEU A 324 -0.17 3.59 -14.28
CA LEU A 324 -1.53 3.10 -14.44
C LEU A 324 -2.38 3.96 -15.38
N ALA A 325 -2.19 5.29 -15.34
CA ALA A 325 -2.86 6.21 -16.25
C ALA A 325 -2.30 6.17 -17.68
N ASN A 326 -1.08 5.63 -17.86
CA ASN A 326 -0.36 5.62 -19.13
C ASN A 326 0.28 4.24 -19.41
N PRO A 327 -0.54 3.16 -19.54
CA PRO A 327 -0.03 1.79 -19.61
C PRO A 327 0.84 1.52 -20.85
N ASP A 328 0.62 2.26 -21.94
CA ASP A 328 1.35 2.11 -23.22
C ASP A 328 2.47 3.14 -23.41
N ALA A 329 2.73 4.01 -22.41
CA ALA A 329 3.80 5.01 -22.51
C ALA A 329 5.16 4.33 -22.54
N SER A 330 6.04 4.79 -23.42
CA SER A 330 7.44 4.41 -23.43
C SER A 330 8.16 4.87 -22.16
N PRO A 331 9.31 4.27 -21.79
CA PRO A 331 10.12 4.74 -20.66
C PRO A 331 10.44 6.24 -20.73
N GLN A 332 10.71 6.76 -21.94
CA GLN A 332 10.98 8.18 -22.14
C GLN A 332 9.74 9.05 -21.85
N GLU A 333 8.56 8.63 -22.29
CA GLU A 333 7.30 9.35 -22.03
C GLU A 333 6.94 9.30 -20.55
N LEU A 334 7.12 8.16 -19.86
CA LEU A 334 6.97 8.09 -18.41
C LEU A 334 7.93 9.04 -17.70
N ALA A 335 9.20 9.09 -18.11
CA ALA A 335 10.18 10.01 -17.55
C ALA A 335 9.79 11.48 -17.77
N ASP A 336 9.18 11.81 -18.92
CA ASP A 336 8.67 13.16 -19.21
C ASP A 336 7.47 13.52 -18.32
N LEU A 337 6.54 12.58 -18.11
CA LEU A 337 5.39 12.75 -17.21
C LEU A 337 5.81 12.92 -15.76
N VAL A 338 6.75 12.10 -15.27
CA VAL A 338 7.29 12.23 -13.91
C VAL A 338 8.03 13.56 -13.76
N GLN A 339 8.80 14.00 -14.77
CA GLN A 339 9.46 15.30 -14.73
C GLN A 339 8.43 16.43 -14.63
N GLN A 340 7.32 16.32 -15.34
CA GLN A 340 6.23 17.29 -15.25
C GLN A 340 5.68 17.34 -13.83
N SER A 341 5.34 16.20 -13.20
CA SER A 341 4.82 16.14 -11.83
C SER A 341 5.77 16.73 -10.79
N VAL A 342 7.08 16.49 -10.91
CA VAL A 342 8.08 17.15 -10.06
C VAL A 342 8.07 18.67 -10.27
N SER A 343 7.92 19.13 -11.52
CA SER A 343 7.98 20.57 -11.86
C SER A 343 6.69 21.33 -11.53
N SER A 344 5.54 20.65 -11.46
CA SER A 344 4.22 21.24 -11.14
C SER A 344 3.89 21.22 -9.64
N GLY A 345 4.74 20.62 -8.81
CA GLY A 345 4.50 20.55 -7.36
C GLY A 345 3.53 19.44 -6.97
N ASP A 346 3.41 18.39 -7.78
CA ASP A 346 2.57 17.22 -7.46
C ASP A 346 3.32 16.20 -6.57
N MET A 347 4.64 16.35 -6.49
CA MET A 347 5.58 15.52 -5.71
C MET A 347 6.00 16.22 -4.43
N VAL A 348 6.62 15.50 -3.49
CA VAL A 348 7.13 16.09 -2.24
C VAL A 348 8.64 15.92 -2.10
N VAL A 349 9.25 16.85 -1.37
CA VAL A 349 10.67 16.89 -0.98
C VAL A 349 10.78 17.23 0.51
N ILE A 350 11.99 17.15 1.09
CA ILE A 350 12.19 17.49 2.51
C ILE A 350 12.20 19.01 2.71
N GLY A 351 11.36 19.48 3.63
CA GLY A 351 11.27 20.88 4.01
C GLY A 351 12.50 21.37 4.78
N PRO A 352 12.75 22.70 4.85
CA PRO A 352 14.00 23.27 5.38
C PRO A 352 14.38 22.86 6.81
N ASP A 353 13.40 22.44 7.62
CA ASP A 353 13.62 22.00 9.00
C ASP A 353 14.06 20.54 9.13
N GLY A 354 14.10 19.80 8.02
CA GLY A 354 14.46 18.38 7.95
C GLY A 354 13.39 17.42 8.49
N LYS A 355 12.27 17.95 8.98
CA LYS A 355 11.21 17.19 9.65
C LYS A 355 9.89 17.22 8.90
N SER A 356 9.63 18.33 8.22
CA SER A 356 8.44 18.54 7.40
C SER A 356 8.70 18.16 5.93
N LEU A 357 7.61 18.07 5.17
CA LEU A 357 7.64 17.97 3.72
C LEU A 357 7.32 19.32 3.10
N GLU A 358 7.79 19.53 1.87
CA GLU A 358 7.40 20.64 1.00
C GLU A 358 7.05 20.09 -0.38
N TRP A 359 6.20 20.80 -1.14
CA TRP A 359 5.92 20.45 -2.53
C TRP A 359 7.18 20.64 -3.39
N SER A 360 7.35 19.81 -4.41
CA SER A 360 8.58 19.75 -5.21
C SER A 360 8.88 21.01 -6.03
N ASP A 361 7.87 21.85 -6.28
CA ASP A 361 8.00 23.17 -6.91
C ASP A 361 8.36 24.31 -5.93
N SER A 362 8.48 23.99 -4.64
CA SER A 362 8.85 24.96 -3.61
C SER A 362 10.24 25.55 -3.88
N THR A 363 10.35 26.86 -3.70
CA THR A 363 11.63 27.58 -3.80
C THR A 363 12.39 27.63 -2.48
N LEU A 364 11.88 26.97 -1.43
CA LEU A 364 12.54 26.91 -0.15
C LEU A 364 13.79 26.01 -0.21
N PRO A 365 14.78 26.22 0.67
CA PRO A 365 15.92 25.32 0.76
C PRO A 365 15.48 23.89 1.10
N ILE A 366 16.12 22.90 0.47
CA ILE A 366 15.91 21.50 0.85
C ILE A 366 16.54 21.24 2.22
N GLY A 367 15.80 20.54 3.08
CA GLY A 367 16.27 20.13 4.40
C GLY A 367 17.13 18.87 4.41
N ASP A 368 17.43 18.40 5.61
CA ASP A 368 18.19 17.16 5.87
C ASP A 368 17.30 16.25 6.72
N SER A 369 16.83 15.15 6.14
CA SER A 369 15.89 14.23 6.80
C SER A 369 16.46 13.59 8.07
N SER A 370 17.80 13.59 8.26
CA SER A 370 18.44 13.10 9.48
C SER A 370 18.09 13.88 10.75
N LEU A 371 17.47 15.05 10.59
CA LEU A 371 16.93 15.85 11.69
C LEU A 371 15.57 15.33 12.19
N SER A 372 14.88 14.48 11.42
CA SER A 372 13.67 13.79 11.86
C SER A 372 14.01 12.59 12.74
N SER A 373 13.06 12.18 13.58
CA SER A 373 13.26 10.96 14.37
C SER A 373 13.29 9.75 13.43
N PRO A 374 14.15 8.73 13.69
CA PRO A 374 13.97 7.43 13.07
C PRO A 374 12.54 6.95 13.32
N GLY A 375 11.95 6.22 12.36
CA GLY A 375 10.65 5.59 12.55
C GLY A 375 10.62 4.80 13.89
N PRO A 376 9.50 4.82 14.64
CA PRO A 376 9.41 4.06 15.88
C PRO A 376 9.61 2.57 15.60
N ALA A 377 10.64 1.96 16.21
CA ALA A 377 10.90 0.52 16.16
C ALA A 377 9.61 -0.27 16.44
N GLY A 378 9.05 -0.91 15.41
CA GLY A 378 7.87 -1.76 15.51
C GLY A 378 6.48 -1.11 15.33
N ALA A 379 6.36 0.21 15.13
CA ALA A 379 5.07 0.84 14.81
C ALA A 379 5.03 1.29 13.34
N GLY A 380 4.36 0.51 12.48
CA GLY A 380 4.02 0.95 11.12
C GLY A 380 3.05 2.14 11.12
N ALA A 381 2.69 2.65 9.93
CA ALA A 381 1.78 3.79 9.79
C ALA A 381 0.49 3.67 10.64
N PRO A 382 0.00 4.80 11.18
CA PRO A 382 -1.40 4.92 11.58
C PRO A 382 -2.30 4.51 10.40
N LEU A 383 -3.24 3.60 10.63
CA LEU A 383 -4.19 3.20 9.60
C LEU A 383 -5.26 4.28 9.39
N PRO A 384 -5.70 4.53 8.14
CA PRO A 384 -5.33 3.83 6.92
C PRO A 384 -4.00 4.31 6.30
N SER A 385 -3.13 3.35 5.93
CA SER A 385 -1.92 3.58 5.11
C SER A 385 -2.23 3.32 3.63
N PRO A 386 -1.67 4.10 2.70
CA PRO A 386 -1.78 3.84 1.26
C PRO A 386 -0.95 2.64 0.79
N TYR A 387 -0.11 2.07 1.67
CA TYR A 387 0.71 0.89 1.37
C TYR A 387 0.22 -0.37 2.08
N PRO A 388 0.37 -1.56 1.46
CA PRO A 388 0.17 -2.82 2.15
C PRO A 388 1.18 -2.96 3.30
N SER A 389 0.83 -3.74 4.33
CA SER A 389 1.76 -4.02 5.42
C SER A 389 2.95 -4.84 4.91
N VAL A 390 4.13 -4.24 4.92
CA VAL A 390 5.41 -4.90 4.67
C VAL A 390 5.68 -5.92 5.79
N GLY A 391 6.15 -7.12 5.44
CA GLY A 391 6.59 -8.10 6.42
C GLY A 391 5.47 -8.86 7.14
N GLY A 392 4.36 -9.08 6.46
CA GLY A 392 3.38 -10.08 6.86
C GLY A 392 3.19 -11.05 5.72
N SER A 393 4.19 -11.89 5.46
CA SER A 393 3.96 -13.26 4.98
C SER A 393 3.23 -14.00 6.09
#